data_AF-A0ABC8TIK9-F1
#
_entry.id   AF-A0ABC8TIK9-F1
#
_cell.length_a   1.000
_cell.length_b   1.000
_cell.length_c   1.000
_cell.angle_alpha   90.00
_cell.angle_beta   90.00
_cell.angle_gamma   90.00
#
_symmetry.space_group_name_H-M   'P 1'
#
loop_
_entity.id
_entity.type
_entity.pdbx_description
1 polymer ?
#
loop_
_entity_poly.entity_id
_entity_poly.type
_entity_poly.pdbx_seq_one_letter_code
_entity_poly.pdbx_strand_id
1 'polypeptide(L)'
;VNQRQADVSESVVKKMRINVKDSTMVRPAQATPLRSLWNSNVDLVVPNFHTPSVYFYRPAGSLNFFDAGVMKDALSRALVPFYPMAGRLKRDDDGRIEIDCNGEGVLFVEAESDGVVDDFGDFAPTLELRKLIPAVDYSQGISSYSLLVLQ
;
A
#
# COMPACT_ATOMS: atom_id res chain seq x y z
N VAL A 1 19.17 47.47 -25.61
CA VAL A 1 18.88 46.45 -26.65
C VAL A 1 19.70 45.21 -26.31
N ASN A 2 19.37 44.53 -25.21
CA ASN A 2 18.34 43.49 -25.03
C ASN A 2 18.78 42.09 -25.50
N GLN A 3 18.81 41.20 -24.51
CA GLN A 3 18.30 39.83 -24.53
C GLN A 3 19.09 38.79 -25.35
N ARG A 4 20.13 38.22 -24.71
CA ARG A 4 20.54 36.83 -24.93
C ARG A 4 20.96 36.16 -23.62
N GLN A 5 20.14 36.34 -22.59
CA GLN A 5 20.30 35.65 -21.32
C GLN A 5 18.92 35.36 -20.75
N ALA A 6 18.43 34.16 -21.06
CA ALA A 6 17.35 33.41 -20.42
C ALA A 6 16.65 32.54 -21.48
N ASP A 7 17.19 31.36 -21.73
CA ASP A 7 16.33 30.19 -21.98
C ASP A 7 17.10 28.89 -21.68
N VAL A 8 17.57 28.78 -20.44
CA VAL A 8 17.68 27.46 -19.82
C VAL A 8 16.43 27.40 -18.96
N SER A 9 15.30 27.03 -19.58
CA SER A 9 14.12 26.62 -18.85
C SER A 9 14.49 25.33 -18.12
N GLU A 10 15.10 25.48 -16.95
CA GLU A 10 15.06 24.48 -15.90
C GLU A 10 13.58 24.19 -15.69
N SER A 11 13.09 23.11 -16.31
CA SER A 11 11.74 22.64 -16.09
C SER A 11 11.67 22.34 -14.61
N VAL A 12 11.11 23.28 -13.84
CA VAL A 12 10.75 23.04 -12.46
C VAL A 12 9.76 21.89 -12.54
N VAL A 13 10.25 20.67 -12.31
CA VAL A 13 9.41 19.48 -12.23
C VAL A 13 8.45 19.79 -11.09
N LYS A 14 7.21 20.12 -11.46
CA LYS A 14 6.17 20.44 -10.50
C LYS A 14 6.06 19.24 -9.58
N LYS A 15 6.41 19.44 -8.31
CA LYS A 15 6.41 18.35 -7.33
C LYS A 15 4.97 17.88 -7.12
N MET A 16 4.67 16.66 -7.54
CA MET A 16 3.36 16.04 -7.33
C MET A 16 3.05 15.98 -5.84
N ARG A 17 1.83 16.39 -5.47
CA ARG A 17 1.29 16.26 -4.12
C ARG A 17 0.29 15.13 -4.08
N ILE A 18 0.31 14.40 -2.96
CA ILE A 18 -0.65 13.35 -2.66
C ILE A 18 -1.31 13.75 -1.35
N ASN A 19 -2.63 13.79 -1.36
CA ASN A 19 -3.45 14.16 -0.23
C ASN A 19 -4.29 12.96 0.18
N VAL A 20 -3.95 12.37 1.33
CA VAL A 20 -4.74 11.29 1.92
C VAL A 20 -6.11 11.84 2.33
N LYS A 21 -7.17 11.19 1.86
CA LYS A 21 -8.56 11.56 2.08
C LYS A 21 -9.18 10.72 3.18
N ASP A 22 -8.89 9.43 3.19
CA ASP A 22 -9.38 8.49 4.20
C ASP A 22 -8.37 7.36 4.45
N SER A 23 -8.51 6.72 5.60
CA SER A 23 -7.74 5.55 6.00
C SER A 23 -8.64 4.62 6.80
N THR A 24 -8.83 3.40 6.31
CA THR A 24 -9.74 2.41 6.88
C THR A 24 -9.01 1.10 7.16
N MET A 25 -9.21 0.54 8.36
CA MET A 25 -8.80 -0.83 8.65
C MET A 25 -9.87 -1.80 8.15
N VAL A 26 -9.65 -2.42 7.00
CA VAL A 26 -10.59 -3.36 6.38
C VAL A 26 -10.39 -4.75 6.98
N ARG A 27 -11.41 -5.25 7.67
CA ARG A 27 -11.42 -6.57 8.31
C ARG A 27 -12.04 -7.63 7.40
N PRO A 28 -11.77 -8.93 7.64
CA PRO A 28 -12.49 -10.00 6.97
C PRO A 28 -14.02 -9.83 7.14
N ALA A 29 -14.79 -10.08 6.09
CA ALA A 29 -16.24 -9.94 6.08
C ALA A 29 -16.96 -10.93 7.02
N GLN A 30 -16.25 -11.98 7.46
CA GLN A 30 -16.76 -13.03 8.32
C GLN A 30 -15.67 -13.44 9.32
N ALA A 31 -16.06 -14.14 10.39
CA ALA A 31 -15.10 -14.74 11.30
C ALA A 31 -14.15 -15.69 10.56
N THR A 32 -12.86 -15.62 10.89
CA THR A 32 -11.82 -16.45 10.30
C THR A 32 -11.10 -17.24 11.40
N PRO A 33 -10.39 -18.33 11.06
CA PRO A 33 -9.68 -19.12 12.07
C PRO A 33 -8.64 -18.29 12.82
N LEU A 34 -8.82 -18.18 14.15
CA LEU A 34 -7.85 -17.54 15.03
C LEU A 34 -6.74 -18.54 15.37
N ARG A 35 -5.53 -18.31 14.85
CA ARG A 35 -4.39 -19.21 15.03
C ARG A 35 -3.07 -18.51 14.76
N SER A 36 -1.99 -19.10 15.27
CA SER A 36 -0.64 -18.86 14.74
C SER A 36 -0.43 -19.68 13.47
N LEU A 37 0.11 -19.06 12.43
CA LEU A 37 0.58 -19.72 11.22
C LEU A 37 2.10 -19.66 11.18
N TRP A 38 2.70 -20.84 11.28
CA TRP A 38 4.15 -21.01 11.27
C TRP A 38 4.74 -20.69 9.90
N ASN A 39 5.76 -19.83 9.88
CA ASN A 39 6.50 -19.49 8.66
C ASN A 39 7.57 -20.54 8.38
N SER A 40 7.71 -20.96 7.12
CA SER A 40 8.82 -21.81 6.67
C SER A 40 10.15 -21.06 6.65
N ASN A 41 11.26 -21.80 6.50
CA ASN A 41 12.57 -21.17 6.39
C ASN A 41 12.67 -20.25 5.17
N VAL A 42 11.94 -20.56 4.08
CA VAL A 42 11.93 -19.71 2.88
C VAL A 42 11.16 -18.41 3.14
N ASP A 43 10.09 -18.47 3.92
CA ASP A 43 9.32 -17.27 4.31
C ASP A 43 10.14 -16.30 5.17
N LEU A 44 11.08 -16.83 5.97
CA LEU A 44 11.96 -16.03 6.84
C LEU A 44 13.16 -15.39 6.14
N VAL A 45 13.46 -15.77 4.89
CA VAL A 45 14.57 -15.18 4.12
C VAL A 45 14.19 -13.78 3.60
N VAL A 46 12.89 -13.54 3.40
CA VAL A 46 12.39 -12.26 2.89
C VAL A 46 12.57 -11.17 3.96
N PRO A 47 12.99 -9.95 3.58
CA PRO A 47 13.14 -8.86 4.54
C PRO A 47 11.84 -8.53 5.29
N ASN A 48 11.97 -8.12 6.55
CA ASN A 48 10.84 -7.80 7.44
C ASN A 48 10.17 -6.43 7.13
N PHE A 49 10.15 -6.01 5.87
CA PHE A 49 9.50 -4.78 5.42
C PHE A 49 8.62 -5.06 4.19
N HIS A 50 7.64 -4.18 3.95
CA HIS A 50 6.73 -4.36 2.82
C HIS A 50 7.48 -4.26 1.48
N THR A 51 7.19 -5.19 0.57
CA THR A 51 7.61 -5.09 -0.83
C THR A 51 6.60 -4.22 -1.57
N PRO A 52 6.95 -2.99 -1.99
CA PRO A 52 6.00 -2.11 -2.64
C PRO A 52 5.77 -2.48 -4.10
N SER A 53 4.56 -2.24 -4.59
CA SER A 53 4.20 -2.29 -6.01
C SER A 53 3.16 -1.21 -6.32
N VAL A 54 3.17 -0.70 -7.55
CA VAL A 54 2.24 0.35 -8.01
C VAL A 54 1.63 -0.10 -9.33
N TYR A 55 0.31 0.04 -9.46
CA TYR A 55 -0.44 -0.33 -10.65
C TYR A 55 -1.19 0.90 -11.17
N PHE A 56 -1.08 1.18 -12.46
CA PHE A 56 -1.78 2.30 -13.11
C PHE A 56 -2.92 1.79 -13.98
N TYR A 57 -4.08 2.42 -13.85
CA TYR A 57 -5.28 2.11 -14.61
C TYR A 57 -5.82 3.39 -15.23
N ARG A 58 -6.18 3.35 -16.52
CA ARG A 58 -6.84 4.49 -17.18
C ARG A 58 -8.35 4.42 -16.99
N PRO A 59 -9.02 5.56 -16.74
CA PRO A 59 -10.47 5.58 -16.61
C PRO A 59 -11.12 5.17 -17.94
N ALA A 60 -12.01 4.19 -17.89
CA ALA A 60 -12.74 3.69 -19.06
C ALA A 60 -14.13 4.34 -19.24
N GLY A 61 -14.32 5.54 -18.68
CA GLY A 61 -15.60 6.27 -18.73
C GLY A 61 -16.68 5.77 -17.75
N SER A 62 -16.35 4.86 -16.84
CA SER A 62 -17.28 4.41 -15.79
C SER A 62 -17.42 5.46 -14.68
N LEU A 63 -18.65 5.71 -14.22
CA LEU A 63 -18.95 6.65 -13.14
C LEU A 63 -18.44 6.16 -11.76
N ASN A 64 -18.19 4.86 -11.62
CA ASN A 64 -17.72 4.23 -10.37
C ASN A 64 -16.29 3.68 -10.49
N PHE A 65 -15.47 4.28 -11.36
CA PHE A 65 -14.08 3.87 -11.55
C PHE A 65 -13.31 3.96 -10.22
N PHE A 66 -12.85 2.81 -9.71
CA PHE A 66 -12.21 2.68 -8.40
C PHE A 66 -13.07 3.21 -7.23
N ASP A 67 -14.38 2.96 -7.25
CA ASP A 67 -15.23 3.22 -6.08
C ASP A 67 -14.67 2.51 -4.83
N ALA A 68 -14.27 3.31 -3.84
CA ALA A 68 -13.61 2.79 -2.65
C ALA A 68 -14.51 1.89 -1.80
N GLY A 69 -15.82 2.13 -1.80
CA GLY A 69 -16.79 1.28 -1.10
C GLY A 69 -16.79 -0.13 -1.69
N VAL A 70 -16.89 -0.23 -3.02
CA VAL A 70 -16.82 -1.52 -3.75
C VAL A 70 -15.47 -2.21 -3.51
N MET A 71 -14.37 -1.46 -3.52
CA MET A 71 -13.04 -2.03 -3.28
C MET A 71 -12.86 -2.57 -1.85
N LYS A 72 -13.24 -1.79 -0.84
CA LYS A 72 -13.18 -2.19 0.58
C LYS A 72 -14.05 -3.42 0.84
N ASP A 73 -15.25 -3.44 0.28
CA ASP A 73 -16.18 -4.57 0.38
C ASP A 73 -15.63 -5.83 -0.31
N ALA A 74 -15.08 -5.72 -1.52
CA ALA A 74 -14.41 -6.83 -2.19
C ALA A 74 -13.17 -7.34 -1.42
N LEU A 75 -12.35 -6.44 -0.88
CA LEU A 75 -11.21 -6.77 -0.04
C LEU A 75 -11.65 -7.52 1.23
N SER A 76 -12.69 -7.04 1.92
CA SER A 76 -13.21 -7.70 3.12
C SER A 76 -13.62 -9.17 2.84
N ARG A 77 -14.24 -9.44 1.69
CA ARG A 77 -14.58 -10.80 1.26
C ARG A 77 -13.35 -11.62 0.91
N ALA A 78 -12.38 -11.04 0.20
CA ALA A 78 -11.13 -11.72 -0.16
C ALA A 78 -10.31 -12.10 1.09
N LEU A 79 -10.35 -11.28 2.15
CA LEU A 79 -9.70 -11.58 3.41
C LEU A 79 -10.31 -12.76 4.17
N VAL A 80 -11.45 -13.30 3.76
CA VAL A 80 -11.99 -14.53 4.38
C VAL A 80 -11.15 -15.77 3.99
N PRO A 81 -11.00 -16.12 2.70
CA PRO A 81 -10.12 -17.21 2.30
C PRO A 81 -8.62 -16.87 2.47
N PHE A 82 -8.25 -15.59 2.39
CA PHE A 82 -6.86 -15.11 2.58
C PHE A 82 -6.63 -14.53 3.98
N TYR A 83 -7.27 -15.10 5.01
CA TYR A 83 -7.26 -14.59 6.38
C TYR A 83 -5.88 -14.32 7.01
N PRO A 84 -4.77 -15.00 6.67
CA PRO A 84 -3.47 -14.61 7.21
C PRO A 84 -3.09 -13.17 6.85
N MET A 85 -3.54 -12.64 5.71
CA MET A 85 -3.26 -11.25 5.28
C MET A 85 -3.90 -10.20 6.19
N ALA A 86 -4.95 -10.55 6.93
CA ALA A 86 -5.57 -9.69 7.92
C ALA A 86 -4.89 -9.78 9.31
N GLY A 87 -3.84 -10.59 9.46
CA GLY A 87 -3.14 -10.80 10.71
C GLY A 87 -2.04 -9.77 11.00
N ARG A 88 -1.18 -10.12 11.95
CA ARG A 88 0.04 -9.40 12.32
C ARG A 88 1.22 -10.36 12.40
N LEU A 89 2.45 -9.86 12.34
CA LEU A 89 3.60 -10.66 12.72
C LEU A 89 3.72 -10.71 14.24
N LYS A 90 4.11 -11.85 14.78
CA LYS A 90 4.57 -11.99 16.16
C LYS A 90 5.75 -12.95 16.23
N ARG A 91 6.32 -13.09 17.43
CA ARG A 91 7.33 -14.12 17.72
C ARG A 91 6.70 -15.20 18.58
N ASP A 92 7.02 -16.45 18.29
CA ASP A 92 6.73 -17.59 19.18
C ASP A 92 7.69 -17.62 20.39
N ASP A 93 7.55 -18.63 21.24
CA ASP A 93 8.35 -18.80 22.46
C ASP A 93 9.86 -18.99 22.16
N ASP A 94 10.19 -19.51 20.97
CA ASP A 94 11.58 -19.69 20.49
C ASP A 94 12.11 -18.45 19.74
N GLY A 95 11.30 -17.40 19.64
CA GLY A 95 11.63 -16.14 18.97
C GLY A 95 11.46 -16.17 17.44
N ARG A 96 10.95 -17.26 16.87
CA ARG A 96 10.69 -17.39 15.43
C ARG A 96 9.52 -16.49 15.03
N ILE A 97 9.65 -15.81 13.90
CA ILE A 97 8.56 -14.97 13.37
C ILE A 97 7.47 -15.86 12.78
N GLU A 98 6.24 -15.64 13.21
CA GLU A 98 5.03 -16.28 12.71
C GLU A 98 3.93 -15.25 12.42
N ILE A 99 2.87 -15.68 11.73
CA ILE A 99 1.70 -14.84 11.49
C ILE A 99 0.66 -15.13 12.56
N ASP A 100 0.30 -14.11 13.32
CA ASP A 100 -0.87 -14.10 14.18
C ASP A 100 -2.11 -13.82 13.34
N CYS A 101 -2.86 -14.86 12.99
CA CYS A 101 -4.12 -14.74 12.24
C CYS A 101 -5.23 -14.24 13.16
N ASN A 102 -5.17 -12.98 13.58
CA ASN A 102 -6.06 -12.36 14.56
C ASN A 102 -7.21 -11.54 13.93
N GLY A 103 -7.24 -11.45 12.59
CA GLY A 103 -8.31 -10.77 11.85
C GLY A 103 -8.37 -9.26 12.07
N GLU A 104 -7.30 -8.63 12.58
CA GLU A 104 -7.26 -7.18 12.82
C GLU A 104 -7.52 -6.34 11.56
N GLY A 105 -7.11 -6.86 10.40
CA GLY A 105 -7.41 -6.29 9.08
C GLY A 105 -6.19 -5.72 8.35
N VAL A 106 -6.49 -5.19 7.18
CA VAL A 106 -5.56 -4.56 6.22
C VAL A 106 -5.81 -3.05 6.19
N LEU A 107 -4.73 -2.28 6.17
CA LEU A 107 -4.81 -0.82 6.03
C LEU A 107 -5.14 -0.47 4.57
N PHE A 108 -6.26 0.20 4.34
CA PHE A 108 -6.70 0.72 3.05
C PHE A 108 -6.76 2.24 3.10
N VAL A 109 -5.93 2.90 2.30
CA VAL A 109 -5.80 4.35 2.23
C VAL A 109 -6.47 4.84 0.95
N GLU A 110 -7.16 5.97 1.01
CA GLU A 110 -7.64 6.67 -0.17
C GLU A 110 -6.88 7.97 -0.31
N ALA A 111 -6.38 8.28 -1.50
CA ALA A 111 -5.64 9.51 -1.73
C ALA A 111 -5.98 10.14 -3.09
N GLU A 112 -5.88 11.46 -3.15
CA GLU A 112 -5.99 12.24 -4.39
C GLU A 112 -4.64 12.88 -4.71
N SER A 113 -4.37 13.07 -6.00
CA SER A 113 -3.17 13.78 -6.46
C SER A 113 -3.51 14.92 -7.39
N ASP A 114 -2.64 15.94 -7.42
CA ASP A 114 -2.67 17.03 -8.40
C ASP A 114 -1.83 16.76 -9.66
N GLY A 115 -1.33 15.53 -9.82
CA GLY A 115 -0.69 15.01 -11.03
C GLY A 115 -1.62 14.14 -11.87
N VAL A 116 -1.14 13.70 -13.03
CA VAL A 116 -1.82 12.78 -13.95
C VAL A 116 -0.98 11.53 -14.20
N VAL A 117 -1.61 10.43 -14.61
CA VAL A 117 -0.90 9.16 -14.88
C VAL A 117 0.23 9.32 -15.91
N ASP A 118 0.05 10.21 -16.89
CA ASP A 118 1.05 10.47 -17.93
C ASP A 118 2.33 11.13 -17.40
N ASP A 119 2.29 11.73 -16.20
CA ASP A 119 3.48 12.32 -15.55
C ASP A 119 4.53 11.25 -15.17
N PHE A 120 4.15 9.97 -15.15
CA PHE A 120 5.02 8.84 -14.82
C PHE A 120 5.70 8.17 -16.02
N GLY A 121 5.46 8.65 -17.25
CA GLY A 121 6.17 8.23 -18.45
C GLY A 121 6.08 6.72 -18.74
N ASP A 122 7.23 6.04 -18.76
CA ASP A 122 7.36 4.60 -19.00
C ASP A 122 7.15 3.74 -17.75
N PHE A 123 6.78 4.36 -16.62
CA PHE A 123 6.60 3.72 -15.32
C PHE A 123 7.87 3.08 -14.74
N ALA A 124 9.06 3.47 -15.22
CA ALA A 124 10.30 3.09 -14.59
C ALA A 124 10.32 3.57 -13.11
N PRO A 125 10.90 2.80 -12.17
CA PRO A 125 10.94 3.20 -10.77
C PRO A 125 11.66 4.54 -10.55
N THR A 126 10.96 5.53 -9.99
CA THR A 126 11.52 6.85 -9.65
C THR A 126 11.20 7.23 -8.19
N LEU A 127 11.90 8.26 -7.68
CA LEU A 127 11.59 8.83 -6.36
C LEU A 127 10.18 9.46 -6.31
N GLU A 128 9.67 9.95 -7.44
CA GLU A 128 8.31 10.47 -7.53
C GLU A 128 7.27 9.36 -7.41
N LEU A 129 7.51 8.21 -8.07
CA LEU A 129 6.63 7.03 -7.97
C LEU A 129 6.58 6.46 -6.56
N ARG A 130 7.67 6.60 -5.78
CA ARG A 130 7.67 6.20 -4.35
C ARG A 130 6.67 6.97 -3.49
N LYS A 131 6.27 8.17 -3.88
CA LYS A 131 5.27 8.95 -3.13
C LYS A 131 3.89 8.30 -3.18
N LEU A 132 3.61 7.52 -4.22
CA LEU A 132 2.35 6.77 -4.36
C LEU A 132 2.24 5.59 -3.37
N ILE A 133 3.33 5.25 -2.68
CA ILE A 133 3.36 4.17 -1.70
C ILE A 133 3.08 4.77 -0.30
N PRO A 134 2.11 4.24 0.45
CA PRO A 134 1.83 4.71 1.80
C PRO A 134 3.04 4.46 2.72
N ALA A 135 3.34 5.44 3.57
CA ALA A 135 4.40 5.29 4.56
C ALA A 135 3.94 4.34 5.68
N VAL A 136 4.82 3.42 6.08
CA VAL A 136 4.58 2.50 7.20
C VAL A 136 5.59 2.81 8.29
N ASP A 137 5.11 3.01 9.52
CA ASP A 137 5.97 3.17 10.68
C ASP A 137 6.36 1.79 11.25
N TYR A 138 7.61 1.39 11.00
CA TYR A 138 8.16 0.14 11.50
C TYR A 138 8.78 0.27 12.90
N SER A 139 8.82 1.47 13.50
CA SER A 139 9.49 1.71 14.78
C SER A 139 8.75 1.10 15.98
N GLN A 140 7.45 0.83 15.83
CA GLN A 140 6.58 0.30 16.90
C GLN A 140 6.60 -1.24 17.00
N GLY A 141 7.45 -1.90 16.21
CA GLY A 141 7.62 -3.36 16.23
C GLY A 141 6.68 -4.10 15.28
N ILE A 142 6.98 -5.38 15.05
CA ILE A 142 6.40 -6.19 13.96
C ILE A 142 4.90 -6.48 14.11
N SER A 143 4.36 -6.35 15.31
CA SER A 143 2.93 -6.55 15.60
C SER A 143 2.09 -5.30 15.35
N SER A 144 2.71 -4.14 15.13
CA SER A 144 2.02 -2.86 15.04
C SER A 144 1.45 -2.55 13.65
N TYR A 145 2.05 -3.10 12.59
CA TYR A 145 1.66 -2.84 11.21
C TYR A 145 0.93 -4.03 10.58
N SER A 146 -0.03 -3.73 9.70
CA SER A 146 -0.69 -4.73 8.86
C SER A 146 0.31 -5.41 7.93
N LEU A 147 0.09 -6.68 7.59
CA LEU A 147 0.93 -7.40 6.60
C LEU A 147 0.74 -6.89 5.17
N LEU A 148 -0.41 -6.27 4.91
CA LEU A 148 -0.77 -5.64 3.64
C LEU A 148 -1.22 -4.21 3.93
N VAL A 149 -0.77 -3.30 3.07
CA VAL A 149 -1.20 -1.90 3.03
C VAL A 149 -1.53 -1.56 1.58
N LEU A 150 -2.69 -0.97 1.36
CA LEU A 150 -3.21 -0.58 0.05
C LEU A 150 -3.47 0.93 0.03
N GLN A 151 -3.22 1.56 -1.11
CA GLN A 151 -3.58 2.94 -1.42
C GLN A 151 -4.12 3.03 -2.83
#